data_AF-W2Z776-F1
#
_entry.id   AF-W2Z776-F1
#
_cell.length_a   1.000
_cell.length_b   1.000
_cell.length_c   1.000
_cell.angle_alpha   90.00
_cell.angle_beta   90.00
_cell.angle_gamma   90.00
#
_symmetry.space_group_name_H-M   'P 1'
#
loop_
_entity.id
_entity.type
_entity.pdbx_description
1 polymer ?
#
loop_
_entity_poly.entity_id
_entity_poly.type
_entity_poly.pdbx_seq_one_letter_code
_entity_poly.pdbx_strand_id
1 'polypeptide(L)'
;MAEYAQDVAEVEDLVSRATAEYLAGPEWALNIALCDCANAHHAVCDDIVRFLQRRLQSDNPKVALLTLVLTETLVKNGPPAIHSQIGSRLFLNQVAALSDGSLGVDVQNQALLLIRQWADAFKGSELHAFQDVYRQLKMRGVAFPEIENDVPIFTPPSSASKEENYSGSAPMRRTREQQLEKLHADLKVVQEKIKLLRDLHNRGQTGEQLEDVLDFLRQCQPRMNTLIEGGIMGKIDERTLEECLNVCQRYWR
;
A
#
# COMPACT_ATOMS: atom_id res chain seq x y z
N MET A 1 -10.86 33.63 7.52
CA MET A 1 -10.34 33.94 6.17
C MET A 1 -8.82 33.76 6.09
N ALA A 2 -8.02 34.42 6.94
CA ALA A 2 -6.57 34.22 6.95
C ALA A 2 -6.14 32.81 7.39
N GLU A 3 -6.74 32.29 8.46
CA GLU A 3 -6.48 30.93 8.98
C GLU A 3 -6.85 29.85 7.95
N TYR A 4 -8.07 29.88 7.40
CA TYR A 4 -8.46 28.96 6.32
C TYR A 4 -7.54 29.01 5.09
N ALA A 5 -7.08 30.20 4.67
CA ALA A 5 -6.15 30.31 3.55
C ALA A 5 -4.77 29.69 3.87
N GLN A 6 -4.34 29.75 5.14
CA GLN A 6 -3.14 29.08 5.61
C GLN A 6 -3.32 27.57 5.62
N ASP A 7 -4.45 27.06 6.12
CA ASP A 7 -4.77 25.63 6.13
C ASP A 7 -4.80 25.07 4.70
N VAL A 8 -5.40 25.81 3.75
CA VAL A 8 -5.44 25.42 2.33
C VAL A 8 -4.03 25.35 1.73
N ALA A 9 -3.15 26.31 2.05
CA ALA A 9 -1.77 26.30 1.57
C ALA A 9 -0.96 25.14 2.17
N GLU A 10 -1.20 24.82 3.44
CA GLU A 10 -0.55 23.69 4.12
C GLU A 10 -0.95 22.35 3.49
N VAL A 11 -2.25 22.11 3.26
CA VAL A 11 -2.68 20.87 2.61
C VAL A 11 -2.25 20.79 1.15
N GLU A 12 -2.12 21.92 0.45
CA GLU A 12 -1.54 21.95 -0.91
C GLU A 12 -0.08 21.48 -0.91
N ASP A 13 0.75 21.99 0.02
CA ASP A 13 2.14 21.57 0.19
C ASP A 13 2.23 20.07 0.53
N LEU A 14 1.41 19.61 1.47
CA LEU A 14 1.38 18.20 1.87
C LEU A 14 1.02 17.28 0.70
N VAL A 15 -0.03 17.60 -0.07
CA VAL A 15 -0.41 16.82 -1.25
C VAL A 15 0.70 16.82 -2.30
N SER A 16 1.33 17.98 -2.55
CA SER A 16 2.42 18.12 -3.51
C SER A 16 3.61 17.22 -3.13
N ARG A 17 4.03 17.26 -1.86
CA ARG A 17 5.16 16.48 -1.35
C ARG A 17 4.86 14.99 -1.27
N ALA A 18 3.66 14.61 -0.83
CA ALA A 18 3.23 13.21 -0.73
C ALA A 18 3.16 12.49 -2.10
N THR A 19 3.04 13.27 -3.17
CA THR A 19 2.90 12.74 -4.53
C THR A 19 4.05 13.17 -5.45
N ALA A 20 5.18 13.62 -4.88
CA ALA A 20 6.30 14.15 -5.67
C ALA A 20 6.98 13.06 -6.52
N GLU A 21 7.41 13.44 -7.73
CA GLU A 21 7.98 12.50 -8.71
C GLU A 21 9.32 11.88 -8.30
N TYR A 22 10.06 12.54 -7.40
CA TYR A 22 11.34 12.06 -6.89
C TYR A 22 11.20 10.97 -5.83
N LEU A 23 9.99 10.74 -5.29
CA LEU A 23 9.77 9.71 -4.29
C LEU A 23 10.07 8.32 -4.86
N ALA A 24 10.61 7.43 -4.04
CA ALA A 24 10.80 6.03 -4.40
C ALA A 24 9.50 5.22 -4.29
N GLY A 25 8.57 5.68 -3.46
CA GLY A 25 7.28 5.05 -3.17
C GLY A 25 6.43 5.96 -2.28
N PRO A 26 5.31 5.46 -1.72
CA PRO A 26 4.44 6.24 -0.84
C PRO A 26 5.18 6.74 0.41
N GLU A 27 5.09 8.03 0.69
CA GLU A 27 5.63 8.60 1.93
C GLU A 27 4.54 8.57 3.01
N TRP A 28 4.46 7.45 3.72
CA TRP A 28 3.37 7.17 4.67
C TRP A 28 3.22 8.24 5.76
N ALA A 29 4.32 8.83 6.21
CA ALA A 29 4.25 9.91 7.19
C ALA A 29 3.45 11.12 6.67
N LEU A 30 3.62 11.48 5.40
CA LEU A 30 2.86 12.57 4.78
C LEU A 30 1.40 12.17 4.52
N ASN A 31 1.16 10.93 4.08
CA ASN A 31 -0.20 10.44 3.83
C ASN A 31 -1.05 10.45 5.11
N ILE A 32 -0.47 9.99 6.24
CA ILE A 32 -1.15 9.99 7.53
C ILE A 32 -1.33 11.41 8.06
N ALA A 33 -0.31 12.28 7.95
CA ALA A 33 -0.45 13.69 8.33
C ALA A 33 -1.60 14.38 7.58
N LEU A 34 -1.81 14.06 6.30
CA LEU A 34 -2.93 14.59 5.54
C LEU A 34 -4.29 14.03 6.00
N CYS A 35 -4.34 12.76 6.45
CA CYS A 35 -5.54 12.18 7.06
C CYS A 35 -5.85 12.86 8.40
N ASP A 36 -4.85 13.10 9.24
CA ASP A 36 -5.00 13.81 10.51
C ASP A 36 -5.50 15.24 10.28
N CYS A 37 -4.92 15.95 9.29
CA CYS A 37 -5.37 17.28 8.90
C CYS A 37 -6.83 17.27 8.42
N ALA A 38 -7.22 16.32 7.57
CA ALA A 38 -8.61 16.20 7.10
C ALA A 38 -9.59 15.95 8.25
N ASN A 39 -9.23 15.11 9.23
CA ASN A 39 -10.04 14.81 10.41
C ASN A 39 -10.13 16.00 11.40
N ALA A 40 -9.06 16.78 11.53
CA ALA A 40 -9.04 17.96 12.40
C ALA A 40 -9.76 19.16 11.76
N HIS A 41 -9.65 19.31 10.43
CA HIS A 41 -10.09 20.49 9.68
C HIS A 41 -10.98 20.10 8.51
N HIS A 42 -12.25 19.78 8.80
CA HIS A 42 -13.20 19.36 7.75
C HIS A 42 -13.41 20.41 6.64
N ALA A 43 -13.19 21.70 6.95
CA ALA A 43 -13.36 22.79 5.99
C ALA A 43 -12.42 22.70 4.77
N VAL A 44 -11.25 22.06 4.89
CA VAL A 44 -10.28 21.91 3.79
C VAL A 44 -10.43 20.59 3.02
N CYS A 45 -11.39 19.74 3.36
CA CYS A 45 -11.60 18.46 2.67
C CYS A 45 -11.85 18.63 1.17
N ASP A 46 -12.64 19.63 0.79
CA ASP A 46 -12.92 19.96 -0.62
C ASP A 46 -11.64 20.40 -1.35
N ASP A 47 -10.78 21.16 -0.66
CA ASP A 47 -9.51 21.61 -1.19
C ASP A 47 -8.52 20.46 -1.39
N ILE A 48 -8.41 19.56 -0.40
CA ILE A 48 -7.61 18.32 -0.49
C ILE A 48 -8.01 17.53 -1.74
N VAL A 49 -9.31 17.25 -1.91
CA VAL A 49 -9.80 16.47 -3.05
C VAL A 49 -9.53 17.20 -4.37
N ARG A 50 -9.71 18.53 -4.42
CA ARG A 50 -9.36 19.33 -5.60
C ARG A 50 -7.86 19.28 -5.93
N PHE A 51 -6.98 19.23 -4.93
CA PHE A 51 -5.55 19.03 -5.16
C PHE A 51 -5.24 17.63 -5.68
N LEU A 52 -5.86 16.58 -5.13
CA LEU A 52 -5.74 15.21 -5.64
C LEU A 52 -6.18 15.12 -7.11
N GLN A 53 -7.31 15.75 -7.48
CA GLN A 53 -7.79 15.79 -8.87
C GLN A 53 -6.74 16.38 -9.82
N ARG A 54 -6.06 17.46 -9.42
CA ARG A 54 -4.97 18.05 -10.23
C ARG A 54 -3.80 17.07 -10.38
N ARG A 55 -3.46 16.32 -9.33
CA ARG A 55 -2.35 15.35 -9.36
C ARG A 55 -2.69 14.10 -10.18
N LEU A 56 -3.95 13.65 -10.19
CA LEU A 56 -4.42 12.54 -11.05
C LEU A 56 -4.36 12.86 -12.54
N GLN A 57 -4.34 14.15 -12.93
CA GLN A 57 -4.21 14.59 -14.33
C GLN A 57 -2.75 14.66 -14.81
N SER A 58 -1.78 14.28 -13.97
CA SER A 58 -0.37 14.26 -14.35
C SER A 58 -0.08 13.13 -15.34
N ASP A 59 0.65 13.45 -16.41
CA ASP A 59 1.17 12.46 -17.36
C ASP A 59 2.32 11.60 -16.78
N ASN A 60 2.84 11.98 -15.60
CA ASN A 60 3.83 11.17 -14.90
C ASN A 60 3.15 9.99 -14.17
N PRO A 61 3.45 8.73 -14.57
CA PRO A 61 2.79 7.55 -14.01
C PRO A 61 3.06 7.37 -12.51
N LYS A 62 4.23 7.80 -12.02
CA LYS A 62 4.55 7.74 -10.59
C LYS A 62 3.69 8.71 -9.79
N VAL A 63 3.51 9.93 -10.28
CA VAL A 63 2.64 10.93 -9.62
C VAL A 63 1.21 10.41 -9.55
N ALA A 64 0.69 9.86 -10.66
CA ALA A 64 -0.64 9.27 -10.70
C ALA A 64 -0.78 8.10 -9.69
N LEU A 65 0.19 7.18 -9.66
CA LEU A 65 0.19 6.04 -8.74
C LEU A 65 0.23 6.48 -7.27
N LEU A 66 1.14 7.39 -6.91
CA LEU A 66 1.22 7.92 -5.54
C LEU A 66 -0.06 8.64 -5.13
N THR A 67 -0.69 9.36 -6.07
CA THR A 67 -1.97 10.04 -5.83
C THR A 67 -3.10 9.03 -5.60
N LEU A 68 -3.14 7.93 -6.34
CA LEU A 68 -4.10 6.84 -6.11
C LEU A 68 -3.92 6.21 -4.72
N VAL A 69 -2.67 5.96 -4.29
CA VAL A 69 -2.36 5.42 -2.95
C VAL A 69 -2.74 6.41 -1.84
N LEU A 70 -2.43 7.70 -2.02
CA LEU A 70 -2.85 8.74 -1.08
C LEU A 70 -4.38 8.83 -0.97
N THR A 71 -5.07 8.77 -2.11
CA THR A 71 -6.53 8.76 -2.17
C THR A 71 -7.11 7.56 -1.44
N GLU A 72 -6.57 6.36 -1.64
CA GLU A 72 -6.96 5.16 -0.89
C GLU A 72 -6.81 5.35 0.62
N THR A 73 -5.68 5.92 1.04
CA THR A 73 -5.39 6.17 2.45
C THR A 73 -6.41 7.14 3.07
N LEU A 74 -6.76 8.20 2.35
CA LEU A 74 -7.78 9.17 2.75
C LEU A 74 -9.20 8.57 2.77
N VAL A 75 -9.55 7.65 1.87
CA VAL A 75 -10.85 6.95 1.91
C VAL A 75 -10.94 5.97 3.08
N LYS A 76 -9.80 5.43 3.53
CA LYS A 76 -9.76 4.50 4.67
C LYS A 76 -9.79 5.22 6.03
N ASN A 77 -9.12 6.37 6.13
CA ASN A 77 -8.84 7.03 7.42
C ASN A 77 -9.45 8.43 7.53
N GLY A 78 -10.00 8.98 6.45
CA GLY A 78 -10.54 10.33 6.41
C GLY A 78 -11.98 10.43 6.92
N PRO A 79 -12.45 11.67 7.16
CA PRO A 79 -13.82 11.91 7.62
C PRO A 79 -14.85 11.70 6.49
N PRO A 80 -16.14 11.56 6.81
CA PRO A 80 -17.22 11.44 5.81
C PRO A 80 -17.24 12.54 4.74
N ALA A 81 -16.72 13.74 5.04
CA ALA A 81 -16.57 14.83 4.08
C ALA A 81 -15.67 14.43 2.90
N ILE A 82 -14.53 13.76 3.16
CA ILE A 82 -13.66 13.21 2.13
C ILE A 82 -14.39 12.17 1.29
N HIS A 83 -15.14 11.26 1.94
CA HIS A 83 -15.89 10.21 1.23
C HIS A 83 -16.93 10.80 0.28
N SER A 84 -17.62 11.87 0.71
CA SER A 84 -18.62 12.55 -0.12
C SER A 84 -17.99 13.18 -1.37
N GLN A 85 -16.84 13.84 -1.21
CA GLN A 85 -16.14 14.49 -2.32
C GLN A 85 -15.50 13.49 -3.29
N ILE A 86 -14.84 12.45 -2.78
CA ILE A 86 -14.28 11.35 -3.59
C ILE A 86 -15.39 10.54 -4.26
N GLY A 87 -16.53 10.37 -3.58
CA GLY A 87 -17.74 9.75 -4.11
C GLY A 87 -18.48 10.59 -5.15
N SER A 88 -17.92 11.71 -5.61
CA SER A 88 -18.47 12.46 -6.74
C SER A 88 -18.18 11.75 -8.07
N ARG A 89 -19.12 11.83 -9.02
CA ARG A 89 -18.89 11.29 -10.38
C ARG A 89 -17.68 11.94 -11.06
N LEU A 90 -17.41 13.20 -10.78
CA LEU A 90 -16.26 13.92 -11.33
C LEU A 90 -14.95 13.25 -10.92
N PHE A 91 -14.76 13.02 -9.62
CA PHE A 91 -13.55 12.40 -9.09
C PHE A 91 -13.43 10.94 -9.56
N LEU A 92 -14.49 10.15 -9.42
CA LEU A 92 -14.47 8.73 -9.82
C LEU A 92 -14.23 8.53 -11.31
N ASN A 93 -14.72 9.43 -12.17
CA ASN A 93 -14.44 9.36 -13.60
C ASN A 93 -12.96 9.65 -13.93
N GLN A 94 -12.28 10.49 -13.15
CA GLN A 94 -10.84 10.70 -13.31
C GLN A 94 -10.05 9.45 -12.92
N VAL A 95 -10.42 8.79 -11.81
CA VAL A 95 -9.82 7.49 -11.44
C VAL A 95 -10.13 6.43 -12.50
N ALA A 96 -11.35 6.38 -13.03
CA ALA A 96 -11.74 5.44 -14.08
C ALA A 96 -10.98 5.68 -15.40
N ALA A 97 -10.64 6.93 -15.74
CA ALA A 97 -9.85 7.24 -16.92
C ALA A 97 -8.46 6.59 -16.88
N LEU A 98 -7.86 6.48 -15.68
CA LEU A 98 -6.56 5.83 -15.47
C LEU A 98 -6.58 4.30 -15.69
N SER A 99 -7.76 3.70 -15.89
CA SER A 99 -7.90 2.27 -16.15
C SER A 99 -7.63 1.85 -17.60
N ASP A 100 -7.36 2.79 -18.51
CA ASP A 100 -7.12 2.51 -19.93
C ASP A 100 -5.71 1.96 -20.23
N GLY A 101 -4.79 2.00 -19.25
CA GLY A 101 -3.42 1.51 -19.39
C GLY A 101 -2.43 2.50 -20.01
N SER A 102 -2.87 3.72 -20.35
CA SER A 102 -2.03 4.75 -20.98
C SER A 102 -0.81 5.15 -20.14
N LEU A 103 -0.94 5.13 -18.82
CA LEU A 103 0.13 5.42 -17.86
C LEU A 103 0.83 4.15 -17.31
N GLY A 104 0.60 3.00 -17.93
CA GLY A 104 1.22 1.72 -17.54
C GLY A 104 0.35 0.86 -16.62
N VAL A 105 0.76 -0.41 -16.54
CA VAL A 105 -0.01 -1.50 -15.93
C VAL A 105 -0.23 -1.29 -14.43
N ASP A 106 0.76 -0.73 -13.71
CA ASP A 106 0.64 -0.50 -12.26
C ASP A 106 -0.44 0.53 -11.93
N VAL A 107 -0.48 1.64 -12.68
CA VAL A 107 -1.51 2.68 -12.54
C VAL A 107 -2.88 2.13 -12.88
N GLN A 108 -3.00 1.39 -14.00
CA GLN A 108 -4.24 0.74 -14.42
C GLN A 108 -4.76 -0.23 -13.35
N ASN A 109 -3.90 -1.11 -12.85
CA ASN A 109 -4.27 -2.11 -11.86
C ASN A 109 -4.70 -1.45 -10.54
N GLN A 110 -3.97 -0.44 -10.08
CA GLN A 110 -4.33 0.29 -8.87
C GLN A 110 -5.67 1.00 -9.02
N ALA A 111 -5.91 1.70 -10.14
CA ALA A 111 -7.18 2.39 -10.39
C ALA A 111 -8.37 1.41 -10.41
N LEU A 112 -8.23 0.28 -11.11
CA LEU A 112 -9.26 -0.76 -11.15
C LEU A 112 -9.51 -1.39 -9.78
N LEU A 113 -8.44 -1.68 -9.03
CA LEU A 113 -8.53 -2.22 -7.69
C LEU A 113 -9.32 -1.30 -6.76
N LEU A 114 -9.00 0.01 -6.77
CA LEU A 114 -9.67 1.00 -5.94
C LEU A 114 -11.15 1.14 -6.29
N ILE A 115 -11.50 1.22 -7.58
CA ILE A 115 -12.90 1.33 -8.01
C ILE A 115 -13.70 0.11 -7.54
N ARG A 116 -13.14 -1.10 -7.64
CA ARG A 116 -13.79 -2.31 -7.13
C ARG A 116 -13.94 -2.28 -5.60
N GLN A 117 -12.86 -1.99 -4.88
CA GLN A 117 -12.86 -1.97 -3.41
C GLN A 117 -13.83 -0.94 -2.86
N TRP A 118 -13.87 0.26 -3.43
CA TRP A 118 -14.79 1.31 -2.96
C TRP A 118 -16.24 0.98 -3.32
N ALA A 119 -16.52 0.37 -4.48
CA ALA A 119 -17.87 -0.08 -4.80
C ALA A 119 -18.39 -1.13 -3.79
N ASP A 120 -17.52 -2.02 -3.33
CA ASP A 120 -17.85 -3.01 -2.30
C ASP A 120 -17.98 -2.36 -0.91
N ALA A 121 -17.03 -1.50 -0.52
CA ALA A 121 -17.01 -0.85 0.80
C ALA A 121 -18.19 0.11 1.03
N PHE A 122 -18.61 0.84 -0.01
CA PHE A 122 -19.72 1.78 0.04
C PHE A 122 -21.04 1.16 -0.44
N LYS A 123 -21.11 -0.18 -0.50
CA LYS A 123 -22.32 -0.89 -0.89
C LYS A 123 -23.46 -0.62 0.09
N GLY A 124 -24.60 -0.15 -0.41
CA GLY A 124 -25.76 0.20 0.40
C GLY A 124 -25.69 1.57 1.10
N SER A 125 -24.62 2.34 0.88
CA SER A 125 -24.57 3.76 1.29
C SER A 125 -25.27 4.67 0.26
N GLU A 126 -25.54 5.91 0.67
CA GLU A 126 -26.05 6.99 -0.20
C GLU A 126 -25.04 7.44 -1.27
N LEU A 127 -23.77 7.05 -1.16
CA LEU A 127 -22.70 7.37 -2.12
C LEU A 127 -22.74 6.40 -3.32
N HIS A 128 -23.86 6.38 -4.03
CA HIS A 128 -24.13 5.42 -5.11
C HIS A 128 -23.14 5.51 -6.29
N ALA A 129 -22.45 6.65 -6.47
CA ALA A 129 -21.53 6.83 -7.59
C ALA A 129 -20.38 5.81 -7.61
N PHE A 130 -19.90 5.34 -6.45
CA PHE A 130 -18.89 4.29 -6.36
C PHE A 130 -19.35 3.00 -7.09
N GLN A 131 -20.57 2.56 -6.78
CA GLN A 131 -21.17 1.38 -7.41
C GLN A 131 -21.51 1.63 -8.89
N ASP A 132 -21.98 2.82 -9.23
CA ASP A 132 -22.35 3.16 -10.60
C ASP A 132 -21.16 3.15 -11.55
N VAL A 133 -20.02 3.72 -11.14
CA VAL A 133 -18.80 3.75 -11.97
C VAL A 133 -18.25 2.34 -12.15
N TYR A 134 -18.21 1.54 -11.07
CA TYR A 134 -17.83 0.14 -11.16
C TYR A 134 -18.71 -0.65 -12.13
N ARG A 135 -20.04 -0.55 -12.01
CA ARG A 135 -20.99 -1.21 -12.93
C ARG A 135 -20.82 -0.73 -14.37
N GLN A 136 -20.59 0.56 -14.59
CA GLN A 136 -20.35 1.11 -15.94
C GLN A 136 -19.10 0.51 -16.58
N LEU A 137 -17.99 0.40 -15.86
CA LEU A 137 -16.77 -0.23 -16.38
C LEU A 137 -16.98 -1.72 -16.66
N LYS A 138 -17.68 -2.45 -15.77
CA LYS A 138 -18.04 -3.85 -16.01
C LYS A 138 -18.90 -4.02 -17.27
N MET A 139 -19.89 -3.16 -17.49
CA MET A 139 -20.72 -3.18 -18.71
C MET A 139 -19.92 -2.89 -19.98
N ARG A 140 -18.84 -2.10 -19.88
CA ARG A 140 -17.90 -1.85 -20.99
C ARG A 140 -16.91 -3.00 -21.23
N GLY A 141 -17.00 -4.09 -20.47
CA GLY A 141 -16.13 -5.26 -20.62
C GLY A 141 -14.77 -5.13 -19.93
N VAL A 142 -14.58 -4.12 -19.07
CA VAL A 142 -13.33 -3.95 -18.32
C VAL A 142 -13.18 -5.11 -17.32
N ALA A 143 -12.05 -5.82 -17.43
CA ALA A 143 -11.67 -6.85 -16.48
C ALA A 143 -11.09 -6.20 -15.24
N PHE A 144 -11.63 -6.54 -14.07
CA PHE A 144 -11.09 -6.08 -12.80
C PHE A 144 -10.16 -7.13 -12.23
N PRO A 145 -9.03 -6.74 -11.61
CA PRO A 145 -8.15 -7.68 -10.95
C PRO A 145 -8.94 -8.48 -9.92
N GLU A 146 -8.66 -9.78 -9.83
CA GLU A 146 -9.15 -10.58 -8.71
C GLU A 146 -8.63 -9.93 -7.42
N ILE A 147 -9.50 -9.76 -6.42
CA ILE A 147 -9.02 -9.40 -5.10
C ILE A 147 -8.31 -10.66 -4.61
N GLU A 148 -7.02 -10.75 -4.93
CA GLU A 148 -6.11 -11.64 -4.24
C GLU A 148 -6.11 -11.18 -2.78
N ASN A 149 -7.01 -11.81 -2.02
CA ASN A 149 -7.01 -11.89 -0.58
C ASN A 149 -5.80 -12.69 -0.05
N ASP A 150 -4.81 -12.94 -0.91
CA ASP A 150 -3.58 -13.60 -0.52
C ASP A 150 -2.82 -12.69 0.43
N VAL A 151 -2.77 -13.15 1.67
CA VAL A 151 -1.74 -12.79 2.63
C VAL A 151 -0.41 -12.90 1.88
N PRO A 152 0.40 -11.82 1.79
CA PRO A 152 1.65 -11.88 1.06
C PRO A 152 2.50 -13.04 1.60
N ILE A 153 2.84 -13.99 0.74
CA ILE A 153 3.58 -15.18 1.15
C ILE A 153 5.03 -14.77 1.40
N PHE A 154 5.34 -14.56 2.67
CA PHE A 154 6.70 -14.26 3.08
C PHE A 154 7.49 -15.55 3.24
N THR A 155 8.03 -16.10 2.15
CA THR A 155 9.00 -17.20 2.27
C THR A 155 10.39 -16.62 2.52
N PRO A 156 11.10 -16.97 3.60
CA PRO A 156 12.44 -16.50 3.85
C PRO A 156 13.39 -17.13 2.82
N PRO A 157 14.50 -16.47 2.47
CA PRO A 157 15.49 -17.05 1.58
C PRO A 157 16.01 -18.35 2.19
N SER A 158 15.96 -19.44 1.42
CA SER A 158 16.38 -20.76 1.89
C SER A 158 17.89 -20.74 2.11
N SER A 159 18.33 -20.84 3.37
CA SER A 159 19.75 -20.96 3.72
C SER A 159 20.25 -22.40 3.54
N ALA A 160 20.07 -22.96 2.35
CA ALA A 160 20.51 -24.31 1.99
C ALA A 160 21.11 -24.33 0.58
N SER A 161 22.31 -24.91 0.52
CA SER A 161 23.14 -25.21 -0.64
C SER A 161 22.38 -25.66 -1.89
N LYS A 162 22.88 -25.23 -3.05
CA LYS A 162 22.50 -25.68 -4.40
C LYS A 162 22.28 -27.19 -4.46
N GLU A 163 21.03 -27.62 -4.51
CA GLU A 163 20.64 -28.84 -5.21
C GLU A 163 19.36 -28.56 -6.01
N GLU A 164 19.55 -28.41 -7.32
CA GLU A 164 18.48 -28.38 -8.29
C GLU A 164 17.82 -29.76 -8.34
N ASN A 165 16.55 -29.84 -7.93
CA ASN A 165 15.70 -30.95 -8.33
C ASN A 165 14.32 -30.40 -8.70
N TYR A 166 14.19 -30.03 -9.98
CA TYR A 166 12.92 -29.73 -10.62
C TYR A 166 12.09 -31.02 -10.69
N SER A 167 11.21 -31.21 -9.71
CA SER A 167 10.03 -32.07 -9.90
C SER A 167 8.80 -31.17 -9.93
N GLY A 168 8.23 -31.06 -11.13
CA GLY A 168 6.99 -30.34 -11.37
C GLY A 168 5.85 -30.99 -10.58
N SER A 169 5.48 -30.36 -9.47
CA SER A 169 4.15 -30.49 -8.91
C SER A 169 3.55 -29.08 -8.86
N ALA A 170 2.38 -28.91 -9.47
CA ALA A 170 1.62 -27.67 -9.36
C ALA A 170 1.41 -27.37 -7.87
N PRO A 171 1.62 -26.12 -7.40
CA PRO A 171 1.50 -25.83 -5.99
C PRO A 171 0.05 -26.04 -5.56
N MET A 172 -0.15 -26.97 -4.62
CA MET A 172 -1.41 -27.14 -3.90
C MET A 172 -1.80 -25.77 -3.33
N ARG A 173 -2.94 -25.22 -3.75
CA ARG A 173 -3.45 -23.94 -3.23
C ARG A 173 -3.66 -24.09 -1.72
N ARG A 174 -2.81 -23.41 -0.94
CA ARG A 174 -2.92 -23.37 0.53
C ARG A 174 -4.14 -22.54 0.92
N THR A 175 -4.82 -22.93 1.99
CA THR A 175 -5.91 -22.11 2.54
C THR A 175 -5.33 -20.82 3.15
N ARG A 176 -6.15 -19.76 3.26
CA ARG A 176 -5.74 -18.48 3.86
C ARG A 176 -5.15 -18.64 5.26
N GLU A 177 -5.71 -19.53 6.06
CA GLU A 177 -5.21 -19.88 7.41
C GLU A 177 -3.79 -20.45 7.34
N GLN A 178 -3.54 -21.38 6.42
CA GLN A 178 -2.20 -21.96 6.22
C GLN A 178 -1.18 -20.94 5.70
N GLN A 179 -1.61 -19.98 4.88
CA GLN A 179 -0.74 -18.89 4.42
C GLN A 179 -0.37 -17.96 5.59
N LEU A 180 -1.32 -17.66 6.47
CA LEU A 180 -1.10 -16.81 7.64
C LEU A 180 -0.18 -17.49 8.67
N GLU A 181 -0.41 -18.77 8.97
CA GLU A 181 0.49 -19.56 9.85
C GLU A 181 1.92 -19.60 9.30
N LYS A 182 2.06 -19.76 7.97
CA LYS A 182 3.37 -19.77 7.32
C LYS A 182 4.05 -18.41 7.42
N LEU A 183 3.30 -17.32 7.21
CA LEU A 183 3.79 -15.95 7.39
C LEU A 183 4.30 -15.73 8.82
N HIS A 184 3.55 -16.14 9.85
CA HIS A 184 3.99 -16.02 11.24
C HIS A 184 5.26 -16.81 11.53
N ALA A 185 5.35 -18.05 11.03
CA ALA A 185 6.54 -18.87 11.17
C ALA A 185 7.77 -18.22 10.53
N ASP A 186 7.57 -17.64 9.35
CA ASP A 186 8.65 -17.05 8.57
C ASP A 186 9.11 -15.69 9.13
N LEU A 187 8.20 -14.87 9.66
CA LEU A 187 8.54 -13.66 10.43
C LEU A 187 9.35 -14.00 11.69
N LYS A 188 9.03 -15.09 12.37
CA LYS A 188 9.78 -15.56 13.53
C LYS A 188 11.24 -15.88 13.17
N VAL A 189 11.50 -16.50 12.02
CA VAL A 189 12.87 -16.77 11.55
C VAL A 189 13.66 -15.48 11.35
N VAL A 190 13.03 -14.44 10.79
CA VAL A 190 13.68 -13.13 10.61
C VAL A 190 14.02 -12.49 11.95
N GLN A 191 13.09 -12.53 12.91
CA GLN A 191 13.32 -12.03 14.26
C GLN A 191 14.47 -12.76 14.95
N GLU A 192 14.57 -14.08 14.78
CA GLU A 192 15.69 -14.89 15.29
C GLU A 192 17.03 -14.50 14.64
N LYS A 193 17.04 -14.26 13.33
CA LYS A 193 18.25 -13.80 12.60
C LYS A 193 18.69 -12.40 13.02
N ILE A 194 17.76 -11.47 13.29
CA ILE A 194 18.08 -10.13 13.84
C ILE A 194 18.67 -10.24 15.24
N LYS A 195 18.12 -11.13 16.09
CA LYS A 195 18.68 -11.38 17.42
C LYS A 195 20.10 -11.95 17.34
N LEU A 196 20.31 -12.93 16.46
CA LEU A 196 21.62 -13.52 16.22
C LEU A 196 22.62 -12.46 15.75
N LEU A 197 22.24 -11.59 14.81
CA LEU A 197 23.10 -10.50 14.34
C LEU A 197 23.58 -9.62 15.50
N ARG A 198 22.66 -9.24 16.40
CA ARG A 198 22.98 -8.42 17.57
C ARG A 198 23.93 -9.14 18.52
N ASP A 199 23.71 -10.43 18.75
CA ASP A 199 24.56 -11.25 19.61
C ASP A 199 25.98 -11.40 19.03
N LEU A 200 26.10 -11.61 17.71
CA LEU A 200 27.39 -11.66 17.01
C LEU A 200 28.12 -10.31 17.10
N HIS A 201 27.40 -9.21 16.89
CA HIS A 201 27.96 -7.85 16.98
C HIS A 201 28.46 -7.54 18.40
N ASN A 202 27.68 -7.86 19.43
CA ASN A 202 28.04 -7.65 20.84
C ASN A 202 29.26 -8.49 21.27
N ARG A 203 29.47 -9.64 20.63
CA ARG A 203 30.63 -10.52 20.87
C ARG A 203 31.86 -10.10 20.06
N GLY A 204 31.76 -9.08 19.21
CA GLY A 204 32.83 -8.67 18.29
C GLY A 204 33.18 -9.75 17.27
N GLN A 205 32.27 -10.68 16.98
CA GLN A 205 32.52 -11.75 16.01
C GLN A 205 32.41 -11.19 14.59
N THR A 206 33.44 -11.45 13.78
CA THR A 206 33.51 -11.10 12.36
C THR A 206 33.78 -12.36 11.55
N GLY A 207 33.21 -12.49 10.35
CA GLY A 207 33.46 -13.63 9.45
C GLY A 207 32.19 -14.11 8.73
N GLU A 208 32.31 -15.25 8.04
CA GLU A 208 31.29 -15.83 7.15
C GLU A 208 29.89 -15.93 7.78
N GLN A 209 29.78 -16.35 9.04
CA GLN A 209 28.49 -16.44 9.74
C GLN A 209 27.78 -15.09 9.92
N LEU A 210 28.54 -13.99 10.07
CA LEU A 210 27.97 -12.65 10.17
C LEU A 210 27.46 -12.19 8.79
N GLU A 211 28.26 -12.43 7.75
CA GLU A 211 27.92 -12.10 6.37
C GLU A 211 26.68 -12.87 5.90
N ASP A 212 26.58 -14.16 6.21
CA ASP A 212 25.41 -14.99 5.88
C ASP A 212 24.11 -14.44 6.51
N VAL A 213 24.19 -13.97 7.76
CA VAL A 213 23.04 -13.39 8.45
C VAL A 213 22.67 -12.04 7.83
N LEU A 214 23.65 -11.21 7.51
CA LEU A 214 23.42 -9.91 6.84
C LEU A 214 22.80 -10.10 5.45
N ASP A 215 23.31 -11.05 4.65
CA ASP A 215 22.80 -11.34 3.31
C ASP A 215 21.39 -11.93 3.36
N PHE A 216 21.11 -12.82 4.31
CA PHE A 216 19.77 -13.33 4.55
C PHE A 216 18.78 -12.19 4.85
N LEU A 217 19.15 -11.27 5.75
CA LEU A 217 18.27 -10.16 6.13
C LEU A 217 18.10 -9.17 4.96
N ARG A 218 19.16 -8.83 4.25
CA ARG A 218 19.08 -7.99 3.04
C ARG A 218 18.13 -8.59 2.00
N GLN A 219 18.14 -9.90 1.79
CA GLN A 219 17.23 -10.59 0.88
C GLN A 219 15.76 -10.58 1.36
N CYS A 220 15.53 -10.48 2.68
CA CYS A 220 14.19 -10.35 3.24
C CYS A 220 13.57 -8.95 3.04
N GLN A 221 14.38 -7.92 2.84
CA GLN A 221 13.93 -6.52 2.83
C GLN A 221 12.83 -6.22 1.81
N PRO A 222 12.95 -6.59 0.51
CA PRO A 222 11.90 -6.28 -0.46
C PRO A 222 10.58 -6.99 -0.13
N ARG A 223 10.66 -8.21 0.40
CA ARG A 223 9.49 -9.01 0.80
C ARG A 223 8.81 -8.45 2.04
N MET A 224 9.57 -7.87 2.98
CA MET A 224 8.99 -7.18 4.13
C MET A 224 8.21 -5.93 3.70
N ASN A 225 8.72 -5.18 2.72
CA ASN A 225 8.00 -4.01 2.21
C ASN A 225 6.64 -4.40 1.61
N THR A 226 6.59 -5.48 0.82
CA THR A 226 5.33 -6.03 0.29
C THR A 226 4.36 -6.48 1.39
N LEU A 227 4.87 -7.01 2.52
CA LEU A 227 4.03 -7.36 3.67
C LEU A 227 3.43 -6.13 4.36
N ILE A 228 4.24 -5.09 4.56
CA ILE A 228 3.79 -3.84 5.17
C ILE A 228 2.72 -3.20 4.29
N GLU A 229 2.93 -3.17 2.96
CA GLU A 229 1.93 -2.75 1.99
C GLU A 229 0.65 -3.61 2.11
N GLY A 230 0.78 -4.93 2.16
CA GLY A 230 -0.34 -5.86 2.37
C GLY A 230 -1.10 -5.60 3.67
N GLY A 231 -0.42 -5.27 4.77
CA GLY A 231 -1.07 -4.96 6.06
C GLY A 231 -1.81 -3.64 6.05
N ILE A 232 -1.26 -2.62 5.40
CA ILE A 232 -1.95 -1.34 5.19
C ILE A 232 -3.18 -1.55 4.26
N MET A 233 -3.08 -2.50 3.33
CA MET A 233 -4.21 -2.92 2.50
C MET A 233 -5.26 -3.76 3.25
N GLY A 234 -5.06 -4.08 4.53
CA GLY A 234 -5.96 -4.92 5.33
C GLY A 234 -5.90 -6.40 4.96
N LYS A 235 -4.85 -6.84 4.26
CA LYS A 235 -4.66 -8.25 3.85
C LYS A 235 -4.11 -9.12 4.97
N ILE A 236 -3.37 -8.53 5.90
CA ILE A 236 -2.87 -9.17 7.13
C ILE A 236 -3.40 -8.43 8.35
N ASP A 237 -3.49 -9.13 9.48
CA ASP A 237 -3.97 -8.55 10.73
C ASP A 237 -3.02 -7.50 11.31
N GLU A 238 -3.57 -6.62 12.14
CA GLU A 238 -2.87 -5.47 12.73
C GLU A 238 -1.62 -5.88 13.53
N ARG A 239 -1.67 -7.01 14.23
CA ARG A 239 -0.53 -7.53 14.99
C ARG A 239 0.61 -7.97 14.05
N THR A 240 0.28 -8.63 12.94
CA THR A 240 1.28 -9.01 11.93
C THR A 240 1.90 -7.78 11.27
N LEU A 241 1.12 -6.74 10.99
CA LEU A 241 1.62 -5.47 10.46
C LEU A 241 2.57 -4.78 11.46
N GLU A 242 2.20 -4.74 12.75
CA GLU A 242 3.03 -4.19 13.82
C GLU A 242 4.38 -4.93 13.93
N GLU A 243 4.38 -6.25 13.81
CA GLU A 243 5.60 -7.05 13.78
C GLU A 243 6.50 -6.72 12.58
N CYS A 244 5.91 -6.55 11.38
CA CYS A 244 6.67 -6.15 10.18
C CYS A 244 7.28 -4.76 10.32
N LEU A 245 6.53 -3.79 10.86
CA LEU A 245 6.99 -2.43 11.10
C LEU A 245 8.14 -2.40 12.12
N ASN A 246 8.03 -3.17 13.20
CA ASN A 246 9.09 -3.30 14.21
C ASN A 246 10.39 -3.89 13.63
N VAL A 247 10.28 -4.90 12.76
CA VAL A 247 11.44 -5.49 12.07
C VAL A 247 12.09 -4.44 11.16
N CYS A 248 11.30 -3.70 10.39
CA CYS A 248 11.80 -2.70 9.46
C CYS A 248 12.50 -1.53 10.18
N GLN A 249 11.90 -0.99 11.25
CA GLN A 249 12.50 0.09 12.05
C GLN A 249 13.81 -0.30 12.71
N ARG A 250 13.99 -1.57 13.10
CA ARG A 250 15.16 -2.03 13.85
C ARG A 250 16.37 -2.35 12.99
N TYR A 251 16.19 -2.56 11.69
CA TYR A 251 17.25 -3.11 10.85
C TYR A 251 17.43 -2.43 9.48
N TRP A 252 16.39 -1.82 8.91
CA TRP A 252 16.46 -1.21 7.57
C TRP A 252 16.20 0.31 7.54
N ARG A 253 16.10 0.96 8.71
CA ARG A 253 16.09 2.42 8.84
C ARG A 253 17.37 2.93 9.45
#